data_AF-A0A067N6E0-F1
#
_entry.id   AF-A0A067N6E0-F1
#
_cell.length_a   1.000
_cell.length_b   1.000
_cell.length_c   1.000
_cell.angle_alpha   90.00
_cell.angle_beta   90.00
_cell.angle_gamma   90.00
#
_symmetry.space_group_name_H-M   'P 1'
#
loop_
_entity.id
_entity.type
_entity.pdbx_description
1 polymer ?
#
loop_
_entity_poly.entity_id
_entity_poly.type
_entity_poly.pdbx_seq_one_letter_code
_entity_poly.pdbx_strand_id
1 'polypeptide(L)'
;MSPTNGPFMDERVKTLNRLACKVLLHTKEMVDYVEGSDVAEGHNLEFLESVTKATSMALSKLSKGRECDGQDDGLWGVIRERVIEMAREGESVQSGNQGKRASEENGGKSKKKRKNDKGKADKLTARWESIGRLVYGEAKHTLSDLLAVVNNTIVASYGTHREEEDAAIARLSRGYSRFSLEEITRKLQTSTQRSADWRQQIEWDKDVDGAAGTGNRIEEREKRSQYLIRVNNALAPTHMINTILNTMVQIKLAADWAKKDASWIKQYNNRMFELRCAEEVKSAKGLLGEGQFRKWMAAARRKYVERVSKENSARVWTMKLYLEYGSIVLLDPLWNPTAFGRGNRTHDFGSYMNHHLQTPILKRATVDDISRYPGKLVDKEGSKWIPFHYGNNKDNDYVLLELVRFMTGDDMIVMHIEKFLAGDLMTTE
;
A
#
# COMPACT_ATOMS: atom_id res chain seq x y z
N MET A 1 15.94 -55.42 -7.33
CA MET A 1 16.79 -54.21 -7.54
C MET A 1 15.86 -53.08 -7.94
N SER A 2 15.49 -52.23 -6.98
CA SER A 2 14.64 -51.07 -7.22
C SER A 2 15.53 -49.86 -7.49
N PRO A 3 15.26 -49.02 -8.50
CA PRO A 3 16.07 -47.84 -8.74
C PRO A 3 15.79 -46.82 -7.63
N THR A 4 16.85 -46.53 -6.86
CA THR A 4 16.89 -45.48 -5.85
C THR A 4 16.81 -44.11 -6.52
N ASN A 5 15.59 -43.61 -6.76
CA ASN A 5 15.36 -42.21 -7.09
C ASN A 5 15.45 -41.39 -5.79
N GLY A 6 16.67 -40.99 -5.45
CA GLY A 6 16.98 -40.21 -4.27
C GLY A 6 16.56 -38.74 -4.32
N PRO A 7 16.77 -37.98 -3.22
CA PRO A 7 16.35 -36.58 -3.02
C PRO A 7 16.98 -35.56 -3.99
N PHE A 8 17.93 -36.00 -4.83
CA PHE A 8 18.59 -35.18 -5.84
C PHE A 8 17.70 -34.85 -7.06
N MET A 9 16.75 -35.72 -7.42
CA MET A 9 15.80 -35.42 -8.52
C MET A 9 14.87 -34.26 -8.14
N ASP A 10 14.47 -34.17 -6.86
CA ASP A 10 13.51 -33.17 -6.37
C ASP A 10 14.14 -31.76 -6.28
N GLU A 11 15.41 -31.67 -5.89
CA GLU A 11 16.20 -30.42 -5.87
C GLU A 11 16.50 -29.89 -7.28
N ARG A 12 16.81 -30.79 -8.21
CA ARG A 12 17.12 -30.44 -9.61
C ARG A 12 15.87 -29.94 -10.34
N VAL A 13 14.72 -30.59 -10.13
CA VAL A 13 13.41 -30.15 -10.65
C VAL A 13 12.96 -28.83 -10.04
N LYS A 14 13.15 -28.63 -8.73
CA LYS A 14 12.86 -27.34 -8.07
C LYS A 14 13.73 -26.20 -8.60
N THR A 15 15.00 -26.48 -8.86
CA THR A 15 15.95 -25.51 -9.40
C THR A 15 15.61 -25.15 -10.85
N LEU A 16 15.27 -26.14 -11.68
CA LEU A 16 14.82 -25.92 -13.06
C LEU A 16 13.49 -25.17 -13.12
N ASN A 17 12.52 -25.47 -12.26
CA ASN A 17 11.27 -24.71 -12.16
C ASN A 17 11.50 -23.27 -11.72
N ARG A 18 12.40 -23.03 -10.75
CA ARG A 18 12.78 -21.68 -10.35
C ARG A 18 13.47 -20.92 -11.47
N LEU A 19 14.31 -21.59 -12.25
CA LEU A 19 14.98 -20.99 -13.40
C LEU A 19 13.97 -20.65 -14.49
N ALA A 20 13.03 -21.55 -14.81
CA ALA A 20 11.97 -21.33 -15.78
C ALA A 20 11.02 -20.19 -15.38
N CYS A 21 10.61 -20.12 -14.11
CA CYS A 21 9.81 -19.00 -13.60
C CYS A 21 10.57 -17.68 -13.67
N LYS A 22 11.88 -17.67 -13.39
CA LYS A 22 12.72 -16.46 -13.51
C LYS A 22 12.90 -16.03 -14.95
N VAL A 23 13.08 -16.97 -15.88
CA VAL A 23 13.15 -16.68 -17.31
C VAL A 23 11.82 -16.08 -17.75
N LEU A 24 10.67 -16.69 -17.43
CA LEU A 24 9.35 -16.14 -17.79
C LEU A 24 9.06 -14.76 -17.19
N LEU A 25 9.47 -14.52 -15.94
CA LEU A 25 9.36 -13.21 -15.30
C LEU A 25 10.21 -12.16 -16.01
N HIS A 26 11.46 -12.47 -16.34
CA HIS A 26 12.35 -11.55 -17.03
C HIS A 26 12.00 -11.38 -18.52
N THR A 27 11.43 -12.40 -19.16
CA THR A 27 10.86 -12.32 -20.51
C THR A 27 9.66 -11.37 -20.53
N LYS A 28 8.78 -11.44 -19.51
CA LYS A 28 7.68 -10.49 -19.34
C LYS A 28 8.18 -9.05 -19.09
N GLU A 29 9.18 -8.87 -18.23
CA GLU A 29 9.79 -7.55 -17.99
C GLU A 29 10.47 -6.98 -19.25
N MET A 30 11.04 -7.83 -20.11
CA MET A 30 11.58 -7.41 -21.41
C MET A 30 10.46 -7.06 -22.41
N VAL A 31 9.31 -7.73 -22.39
CA VAL A 31 8.12 -7.37 -23.19
C VAL A 31 7.63 -5.98 -22.81
N ASP A 32 7.45 -5.72 -21.51
CA ASP A 32 6.99 -4.43 -20.99
C ASP A 32 7.98 -3.28 -21.33
N TYR A 33 9.26 -3.60 -21.51
CA TYR A 33 10.29 -2.64 -21.91
C TYR A 33 10.29 -2.37 -23.44
N VAL A 34 10.01 -3.39 -24.26
CA VAL A 34 9.96 -3.27 -25.73
C VAL A 34 8.65 -2.60 -26.19
N GLU A 35 7.51 -2.86 -25.54
CA GLU A 35 6.22 -2.18 -25.79
C GLU A 35 6.28 -0.64 -25.55
N GLY A 36 7.33 -0.16 -24.88
CA GLY A 36 7.60 1.27 -24.68
C GLY A 36 8.54 1.92 -25.71
N SER A 37 9.02 1.17 -26.71
CA SER A 37 9.98 1.67 -27.72
C SER A 37 9.47 1.44 -29.14
N ASP A 38 9.42 2.50 -29.96
CA ASP A 38 9.04 2.49 -31.39
C ASP A 38 9.99 1.67 -32.31
N VAL A 39 10.80 0.76 -31.75
CA VAL A 39 11.86 0.04 -32.46
C VAL A 39 11.55 -1.45 -32.50
N ALA A 40 11.11 -1.89 -33.68
CA ALA A 40 11.07 -3.26 -34.19
C ALA A 40 10.00 -4.21 -33.60
N GLU A 41 8.73 -3.93 -33.89
CA GLU A 41 7.56 -4.72 -33.49
C GLU A 41 7.48 -6.15 -34.08
N GLY A 42 8.27 -6.51 -35.10
CA GLY A 42 8.22 -7.86 -35.69
C GLY A 42 9.14 -8.88 -35.02
N HIS A 43 10.43 -8.55 -34.91
CA HIS A 43 11.47 -9.54 -34.56
C HIS A 43 11.59 -9.83 -33.06
N ASN A 44 11.17 -8.89 -32.21
CA ASN A 44 11.20 -9.08 -30.76
C ASN A 44 10.08 -10.04 -30.31
N LEU A 45 8.90 -9.98 -30.93
CA LEU A 45 7.77 -10.87 -30.65
C LEU A 45 8.08 -12.32 -31.06
N GLU A 46 8.63 -12.55 -32.27
CA GLU A 46 9.04 -13.89 -32.73
C GLU A 46 10.11 -14.53 -31.83
N PHE A 47 11.03 -13.71 -31.30
CA PHE A 47 12.03 -14.15 -30.33
C PHE A 47 11.38 -14.55 -29.00
N LEU A 48 10.44 -13.76 -28.48
CA LEU A 48 9.73 -14.02 -27.23
C LEU A 48 8.82 -15.25 -27.32
N GLU A 49 8.16 -15.46 -28.47
CA GLU A 49 7.41 -16.68 -28.77
C GLU A 49 8.33 -17.91 -28.78
N SER A 50 9.51 -17.78 -29.38
CA SER A 50 10.52 -18.85 -29.41
C SER A 50 11.02 -19.22 -28.01
N VAL A 51 11.28 -18.22 -27.15
CA VAL A 51 11.67 -18.42 -25.74
C VAL A 51 10.56 -19.10 -24.94
N THR A 52 9.31 -18.65 -25.10
CA THR A 52 8.15 -19.19 -24.38
C THR A 52 7.86 -20.63 -24.80
N LYS A 53 7.96 -20.92 -26.11
CA LYS A 53 7.77 -22.25 -26.67
C LYS A 53 8.85 -23.23 -26.21
N ALA A 54 10.13 -22.83 -26.26
CA ALA A 54 11.25 -23.64 -25.78
C ALA A 54 11.12 -23.95 -24.27
N THR A 55 10.74 -22.95 -23.48
CA THR A 55 10.54 -23.09 -22.03
C THR A 55 9.37 -24.02 -21.69
N SER A 56 8.25 -23.90 -22.42
CA SER A 56 7.07 -24.75 -22.22
C SER A 56 7.32 -26.21 -22.62
N MET A 57 8.09 -26.43 -23.69
CA MET A 57 8.48 -27.78 -24.12
C MET A 57 9.40 -28.46 -23.10
N ALA A 58 10.40 -27.72 -22.58
CA ALA A 58 11.29 -28.23 -21.53
C ALA A 58 10.54 -28.59 -20.25
N LEU A 59 9.61 -27.73 -19.81
CA LEU A 59 8.75 -27.99 -18.64
C LEU A 59 7.84 -29.21 -18.86
N SER A 60 7.28 -29.38 -20.05
CA SER A 60 6.43 -30.53 -20.39
C SER A 60 7.21 -31.85 -20.36
N LYS A 61 8.43 -31.88 -20.91
CA LYS A 61 9.30 -33.07 -20.87
C LYS A 61 9.75 -33.41 -19.44
N LEU A 62 10.14 -32.39 -18.65
CA LEU A 62 10.50 -32.54 -17.23
C LEU A 62 9.32 -33.05 -16.39
N SER A 63 8.11 -32.56 -16.62
CA SER A 63 6.89 -33.05 -15.92
C SER A 63 6.58 -34.53 -16.22
N LYS A 64 7.07 -35.03 -17.35
CA LYS A 64 6.90 -36.42 -17.80
C LYS A 64 8.14 -37.28 -17.54
N GLY A 65 9.13 -36.77 -16.80
CA GLY A 65 10.35 -37.48 -16.44
C GLY A 65 11.27 -37.86 -17.60
N ARG A 66 11.19 -37.14 -18.74
CA ARG A 66 12.07 -37.35 -19.91
C ARG A 66 13.22 -36.35 -19.92
N GLU A 67 14.41 -36.78 -20.31
CA GLU A 67 15.55 -35.89 -20.51
C GLU A 67 15.33 -34.99 -21.73
N CYS A 68 15.82 -33.74 -21.65
CA CYS A 68 15.85 -32.83 -22.80
C CYS A 68 16.85 -33.38 -23.83
N ASP A 69 16.41 -33.59 -25.06
CA ASP A 69 17.20 -34.14 -26.16
C ASP A 69 17.75 -33.03 -27.07
N GLY A 70 18.64 -33.37 -28.01
CA GLY A 70 19.37 -32.40 -28.85
C GLY A 70 18.52 -31.50 -29.76
N GLN A 71 17.20 -31.71 -29.85
CA GLN A 71 16.28 -30.74 -30.45
C GLN A 71 16.05 -29.50 -29.57
N ASP A 72 16.20 -29.64 -28.24
CA ASP A 72 16.04 -28.54 -27.28
C ASP A 72 17.27 -27.60 -27.32
N ASP A 73 18.47 -28.12 -27.58
CA ASP A 73 19.71 -27.34 -27.70
C ASP A 73 19.71 -26.40 -28.91
N GLY A 74 19.01 -26.76 -30.00
CA GLY A 74 18.90 -25.92 -31.20
C GLY A 74 18.13 -24.63 -30.94
N LEU A 75 16.99 -24.71 -30.24
CA LEU A 75 16.17 -23.55 -29.88
C LEU A 75 16.87 -22.64 -28.86
N TRP A 76 17.53 -23.21 -27.85
CA TRP A 76 18.32 -22.43 -26.90
C TRP A 76 19.58 -21.83 -27.52
N GLY A 77 20.17 -22.47 -28.53
CA GLY A 77 21.27 -21.93 -29.33
C GLY A 77 20.86 -20.67 -30.10
N VAL A 78 19.72 -20.71 -30.78
CA VAL A 78 19.16 -19.54 -31.49
C VAL A 78 18.84 -18.40 -30.52
N ILE A 79 18.28 -18.74 -29.34
CA ILE A 79 17.97 -17.74 -28.30
C ILE A 79 19.26 -17.06 -27.79
N ARG A 80 20.32 -17.86 -27.54
CA ARG A 80 21.60 -17.37 -27.03
C ARG A 80 22.31 -16.43 -28.00
N GLU A 81 22.36 -16.77 -29.28
CA GLU A 81 22.99 -15.93 -30.31
C GLU A 81 22.29 -14.57 -30.41
N ARG A 82 20.96 -14.54 -30.34
CA ARG A 82 20.20 -13.28 -30.43
C ARG A 82 20.40 -12.36 -29.21
N VAL A 83 20.55 -12.93 -28.00
CA VAL A 83 20.90 -12.16 -26.79
C VAL A 83 22.29 -11.52 -26.89
N ILE A 84 23.25 -12.24 -27.49
CA ILE A 84 24.61 -11.72 -27.72
C ILE A 84 24.57 -10.56 -28.74
N GLU A 85 23.73 -10.67 -29.77
CA GLU A 85 23.55 -9.64 -30.80
C GLU A 85 22.94 -8.34 -30.23
N MET A 86 21.87 -8.46 -29.42
CA MET A 86 21.26 -7.32 -28.72
C MET A 86 22.22 -6.61 -27.76
N ALA A 87 23.11 -7.36 -27.09
CA ALA A 87 24.12 -6.79 -26.22
C ALA A 87 25.16 -5.95 -26.99
N ARG A 88 25.54 -6.39 -28.21
CA ARG A 88 26.47 -5.65 -29.09
C ARG A 88 25.84 -4.39 -29.68
N GLU A 89 24.56 -4.42 -30.02
CA GLU A 89 23.82 -3.24 -30.49
C GLU A 89 23.75 -2.16 -29.40
N GLY A 90 23.56 -2.55 -28.13
CA GLY A 90 23.54 -1.64 -26.98
C GLY A 90 24.89 -0.96 -26.66
N GLU A 91 26.02 -1.62 -26.95
CA GLU A 91 27.36 -1.04 -26.75
C GLU A 91 27.71 0.02 -27.82
N SER A 92 27.18 -0.10 -29.04
CA SER A 92 27.44 0.85 -30.14
C SER A 92 26.89 2.26 -29.88
N VAL A 93 25.81 2.38 -29.09
CA VAL A 93 25.13 3.65 -28.77
C VAL A 93 25.90 4.48 -27.74
N GLN A 94 26.82 3.89 -26.97
CA GLN A 94 27.60 4.60 -25.95
C GLN A 94 28.92 5.23 -26.47
N SER A 95 29.31 4.96 -27.71
CA SER A 95 30.58 5.44 -28.29
C SER A 95 30.47 6.81 -29.02
N GLY A 96 29.28 7.41 -29.12
CA GLY A 96 29.05 8.56 -30.01
C GLY A 96 29.25 9.97 -29.43
N ASN A 97 29.53 10.15 -28.14
CA ASN A 97 29.60 11.50 -27.54
C ASN A 97 30.87 11.74 -26.72
N GLN A 98 32.01 11.83 -27.41
CA GLN A 98 33.18 12.56 -26.94
C GLN A 98 33.40 13.78 -27.84
N GLY A 99 33.25 14.98 -27.28
CA GLY A 99 33.61 16.21 -27.96
C GLY A 99 33.34 17.47 -27.16
N LYS A 100 34.42 18.08 -26.67
CA LYS A 100 34.58 19.45 -26.12
C LYS A 100 34.36 19.64 -24.62
N ARG A 101 35.47 19.53 -23.88
CA ARG A 101 35.77 20.35 -22.70
C ARG A 101 36.39 21.67 -23.16
N ALA A 102 35.93 22.79 -22.61
CA ALA A 102 36.79 23.84 -22.05
C ALA A 102 35.97 24.87 -21.26
N SER A 103 36.47 25.16 -20.06
CA SER A 103 36.24 26.32 -19.16
C SER A 103 34.81 26.79 -18.86
N GLU A 104 34.38 26.62 -17.61
CA GLU A 104 34.25 27.75 -16.66
C GLU A 104 33.85 27.25 -15.26
N GLU A 105 34.31 28.02 -14.27
CA GLU A 105 34.48 27.68 -12.87
C GLU A 105 33.16 27.60 -12.07
N ASN A 106 33.20 26.80 -11.00
CA ASN A 106 32.48 26.96 -9.73
C ASN A 106 31.00 27.46 -9.76
N GLY A 107 30.08 26.59 -10.19
CA GLY A 107 28.63 26.80 -9.97
C GLY A 107 27.74 25.54 -9.94
N GLY A 108 28.33 24.34 -9.91
CA GLY A 108 27.65 23.09 -10.33
C GLY A 108 26.72 22.40 -9.30
N LYS A 109 26.96 22.54 -7.99
CA LYS A 109 26.17 21.79 -6.99
C LYS A 109 24.75 22.34 -6.81
N SER A 110 24.57 23.66 -6.94
CA SER A 110 23.26 24.30 -6.75
C SER A 110 22.32 24.13 -7.95
N LYS A 111 22.85 24.10 -9.19
CA LYS A 111 22.03 23.92 -10.40
C LYS A 111 21.50 22.49 -10.56
N LYS A 112 22.29 21.47 -10.20
CA LYS A 112 21.89 20.06 -10.31
C LYS A 112 20.82 19.68 -9.28
N LYS A 113 20.93 20.20 -8.05
CA LYS A 113 19.90 20.08 -7.01
C LYS A 113 18.61 20.79 -7.41
N ARG A 114 18.70 22.05 -7.87
CA ARG A 114 17.54 22.82 -8.37
C ARG A 114 16.83 22.16 -9.56
N LYS A 115 17.55 21.54 -10.50
CA LYS A 115 16.93 20.79 -11.62
C LYS A 115 16.19 19.53 -11.14
N ASN A 116 16.77 18.77 -10.20
CA ASN A 116 16.12 17.59 -9.63
C ASN A 116 14.88 17.95 -8.80
N ASP A 117 14.95 19.04 -8.02
CA ASP A 117 13.83 19.49 -7.19
C ASP A 117 12.69 20.04 -8.05
N LYS A 118 13.01 20.77 -9.13
CA LYS A 118 12.02 21.23 -10.11
C LYS A 118 11.33 20.05 -10.81
N GLY A 119 12.08 19.08 -11.33
CA GLY A 119 11.50 17.90 -11.98
C GLY A 119 10.64 17.03 -11.05
N LYS A 120 10.92 17.01 -9.75
CA LYS A 120 10.05 16.35 -8.75
C LYS A 120 8.77 17.15 -8.50
N ALA A 121 8.87 18.47 -8.35
CA ALA A 121 7.70 19.33 -8.20
C ALA A 121 6.77 19.23 -9.41
N ASP A 122 7.32 19.29 -10.63
CA ASP A 122 6.53 19.19 -11.87
C ASP A 122 5.77 17.86 -11.96
N LYS A 123 6.40 16.74 -11.57
CA LYS A 123 5.74 15.43 -11.51
C LYS A 123 4.63 15.34 -10.47
N LEU A 124 4.83 15.94 -9.29
CA LEU A 124 3.80 16.01 -8.25
C LEU A 124 2.60 16.85 -8.71
N THR A 125 2.86 17.99 -9.34
CA THR A 125 1.82 18.84 -9.93
C THR A 125 1.05 18.12 -11.02
N ALA A 126 1.72 17.43 -11.96
CA ALA A 126 1.05 16.68 -13.02
C ALA A 126 0.15 15.56 -12.47
N ARG A 127 0.62 14.83 -11.44
CA ARG A 127 -0.20 13.85 -10.71
C ARG A 127 -1.40 14.51 -10.03
N TRP A 128 -1.16 15.67 -9.40
CA TRP A 128 -2.20 16.46 -8.74
C TRP A 128 -3.29 16.92 -9.70
N GLU A 129 -2.91 17.42 -10.87
CA GLU A 129 -3.83 17.79 -11.96
C GLU A 129 -4.60 16.57 -12.48
N SER A 130 -3.97 15.40 -12.56
CA SER A 130 -4.64 14.15 -12.96
C SER A 130 -5.77 13.78 -12.01
N ILE A 131 -5.52 13.86 -10.70
CA ILE A 131 -6.57 13.63 -9.69
C ILE A 131 -7.61 14.74 -9.71
N GLY A 132 -7.20 15.99 -9.97
CA GLY A 132 -8.12 17.08 -10.26
C GLY A 132 -9.12 16.71 -11.36
N ARG A 133 -8.64 16.15 -12.49
CA ARG A 133 -9.52 15.66 -13.56
C ARG A 133 -10.44 14.53 -13.08
N LEU A 134 -9.95 13.65 -12.21
CA LEU A 134 -10.77 12.64 -11.52
C LEU A 134 -11.65 13.24 -10.43
N VAL A 135 -11.79 14.55 -10.24
CA VAL A 135 -12.67 15.13 -9.21
C VAL A 135 -13.63 16.13 -9.82
N TYR A 136 -13.16 16.95 -10.76
CA TYR A 136 -13.98 17.94 -11.43
C TYR A 136 -15.03 17.32 -12.35
N GLY A 137 -16.26 17.83 -12.25
CA GLY A 137 -17.36 17.46 -13.16
C GLY A 137 -18.11 16.19 -12.77
N GLU A 138 -17.76 15.57 -11.64
CA GLU A 138 -18.32 14.27 -11.25
C GLU A 138 -19.11 14.31 -9.96
N ALA A 139 -20.13 13.45 -9.88
CA ALA A 139 -20.97 13.32 -8.71
C ALA A 139 -20.24 12.61 -7.56
N LYS A 140 -20.82 12.71 -6.35
CA LYS A 140 -20.40 11.90 -5.21
C LYS A 140 -20.46 10.40 -5.56
N HIS A 141 -19.60 9.60 -4.94
CA HIS A 141 -19.57 8.16 -5.16
C HIS A 141 -20.88 7.50 -4.77
N THR A 142 -21.26 6.48 -5.54
CA THR A 142 -22.51 5.73 -5.37
C THR A 142 -22.30 4.51 -4.46
N LEU A 143 -23.40 3.87 -4.06
CA LEU A 143 -23.34 2.57 -3.40
C LEU A 143 -22.60 1.52 -4.25
N SER A 144 -22.67 1.62 -5.60
CA SER A 144 -21.95 0.68 -6.47
C SER A 144 -20.43 0.81 -6.34
N ASP A 145 -19.94 2.05 -6.23
CA ASP A 145 -18.51 2.32 -6.06
C ASP A 145 -18.01 1.81 -4.72
N LEU A 146 -18.80 2.00 -3.65
CA LEU A 146 -18.47 1.47 -2.33
C LEU A 146 -18.39 -0.05 -2.33
N LEU A 147 -19.36 -0.72 -2.97
CA LEU A 147 -19.37 -2.18 -3.07
C LEU A 147 -18.21 -2.70 -3.93
N ALA A 148 -17.82 -1.98 -4.98
CA ALA A 148 -16.62 -2.30 -5.73
C ALA A 148 -15.37 -2.22 -4.84
N VAL A 149 -15.23 -1.19 -4.01
CA VAL A 149 -14.16 -1.10 -3.01
C VAL A 149 -14.19 -2.31 -2.07
N VAL A 150 -15.34 -2.64 -1.48
CA VAL A 150 -15.51 -3.78 -0.57
C VAL A 150 -15.13 -5.11 -1.23
N ASN A 151 -15.60 -5.36 -2.46
CA ASN A 151 -15.32 -6.61 -3.17
C ASN A 151 -13.85 -6.70 -3.60
N ASN A 152 -13.27 -5.60 -4.07
CA ASN A 152 -11.86 -5.51 -4.44
C ASN A 152 -10.93 -5.54 -3.21
N THR A 153 -11.46 -5.44 -2.00
CA THR A 153 -10.66 -5.60 -0.78
C THR A 153 -10.21 -7.05 -0.59
N ILE A 154 -10.97 -8.02 -1.10
CA ILE A 154 -10.66 -9.46 -0.96
C ILE A 154 -9.69 -9.93 -2.06
N VAL A 155 -9.79 -9.34 -3.26
CA VAL A 155 -8.98 -9.71 -4.42
C VAL A 155 -7.92 -8.64 -4.62
N ALA A 156 -6.67 -8.96 -4.36
CA ALA A 156 -5.54 -8.05 -4.60
C ALA A 156 -5.55 -7.60 -6.08
N SER A 157 -6.07 -6.38 -6.28
CA SER A 157 -5.64 -5.34 -7.23
C SER A 157 -5.35 -5.75 -8.69
N TYR A 158 -6.20 -5.29 -9.61
CA TYR A 158 -6.01 -5.37 -11.08
C TYR A 158 -5.28 -4.14 -11.68
N GLY A 159 -4.63 -3.28 -10.88
CA GLY A 159 -4.01 -2.04 -11.34
C GLY A 159 -2.61 -1.77 -10.77
N THR A 160 -1.94 -0.71 -11.25
CA THR A 160 -0.69 -0.27 -10.64
C THR A 160 -0.95 0.41 -9.30
N HIS A 161 -0.06 0.26 -8.32
CA HIS A 161 -0.17 0.91 -6.99
C HIS A 161 -0.46 2.42 -7.06
N ARG A 162 -0.02 3.09 -8.13
CA ARG A 162 -0.21 4.53 -8.31
C ARG A 162 -1.65 4.89 -8.69
N GLU A 163 -2.26 4.16 -9.62
CA GLU A 163 -3.64 4.42 -10.06
C GLU A 163 -4.64 4.16 -8.93
N GLU A 164 -4.38 3.14 -8.11
CA GLU A 164 -5.19 2.84 -6.93
C GLU A 164 -5.12 3.94 -5.88
N GLU A 165 -3.93 4.49 -5.63
CA GLU A 165 -3.74 5.66 -4.78
C GLU A 165 -4.49 6.88 -5.34
N ASP A 166 -4.38 7.15 -6.64
CA ASP A 166 -5.04 8.29 -7.28
C ASP A 166 -6.56 8.18 -7.18
N ALA A 167 -7.10 6.98 -7.43
CA ALA A 167 -8.53 6.69 -7.28
C ALA A 167 -8.99 6.81 -5.81
N ALA A 168 -8.18 6.36 -4.85
CA ALA A 168 -8.51 6.49 -3.43
C ALA A 168 -8.52 7.96 -2.96
N ILE A 169 -7.61 8.79 -3.45
CA ILE A 169 -7.61 10.23 -3.16
C ILE A 169 -8.83 10.91 -3.79
N ALA A 170 -9.22 10.52 -5.00
CA ALA A 170 -10.46 10.99 -5.61
C ALA A 170 -11.68 10.62 -4.75
N ARG A 171 -11.72 9.40 -4.19
CA ARG A 171 -12.74 8.97 -3.22
C ARG A 171 -12.79 9.86 -1.99
N LEU A 172 -11.65 10.10 -1.34
CA LEU A 172 -11.56 11.02 -0.21
C LEU A 172 -12.10 12.41 -0.55
N SER A 173 -11.75 12.92 -1.74
CA SER A 173 -12.13 14.27 -2.18
C SER A 173 -13.63 14.38 -2.47
N ARG A 174 -14.21 13.42 -3.19
CA ARG A 174 -15.61 13.47 -3.65
C ARG A 174 -16.62 13.12 -2.55
N GLY A 175 -16.28 12.18 -1.65
CA GLY A 175 -17.23 11.66 -0.67
C GLY A 175 -18.28 10.73 -1.28
N TYR A 176 -19.06 10.06 -0.43
CA TYR A 176 -20.16 9.20 -0.86
C TYR A 176 -21.51 9.92 -0.81
N SER A 177 -22.41 9.54 -1.72
CA SER A 177 -23.83 9.88 -1.64
C SER A 177 -24.47 9.12 -0.49
N ARG A 178 -25.47 9.73 0.18
CA ARG A 178 -26.32 8.98 1.10
C ARG A 178 -27.13 7.94 0.34
N PHE A 179 -27.27 6.76 0.93
CA PHE A 179 -28.13 5.69 0.44
C PHE A 179 -28.83 5.02 1.63
N SER A 180 -30.06 4.57 1.44
CA SER A 180 -30.87 3.99 2.51
C SER A 180 -30.49 2.53 2.78
N LEU A 181 -30.86 2.02 3.97
CA LEU A 181 -30.72 0.61 4.31
C LEU A 181 -31.44 -0.31 3.30
N GLU A 182 -32.56 0.14 2.73
CA GLU A 182 -33.30 -0.59 1.70
C GLU A 182 -32.47 -0.73 0.41
N GLU A 183 -31.76 0.33 0.01
CA GLU A 183 -30.88 0.31 -1.16
C GLU A 183 -29.70 -0.64 -0.97
N ILE A 184 -29.13 -0.65 0.24
CA ILE A 184 -28.08 -1.59 0.65
C ILE A 184 -28.61 -3.04 0.61
N THR A 185 -29.75 -3.28 1.25
CA THR A 185 -30.39 -4.60 1.36
C THR A 185 -30.69 -5.19 -0.02
N ARG A 186 -31.26 -4.39 -0.92
CA ARG A 186 -31.59 -4.79 -2.29
C ARG A 186 -30.35 -5.25 -3.07
N LYS A 187 -29.19 -4.62 -2.87
CA LYS A 187 -27.96 -4.96 -3.59
C LYS A 187 -27.17 -6.09 -2.95
N LEU A 188 -27.23 -6.24 -1.63
CA LEU A 188 -26.38 -7.20 -0.93
C LEU A 188 -27.00 -8.58 -0.72
N GLN A 189 -28.34 -8.74 -0.89
CA GLN A 189 -29.18 -9.97 -0.89
C GLN A 189 -28.94 -11.06 0.19
N THR A 190 -27.72 -11.25 0.70
CA THR A 190 -27.29 -12.17 1.77
C THR A 190 -25.92 -11.74 2.30
N SER A 191 -25.82 -10.76 3.20
CA SER A 191 -24.50 -10.41 3.78
C SER A 191 -24.50 -9.86 5.21
N THR A 192 -25.55 -10.14 5.99
CA THR A 192 -25.53 -9.97 7.44
C THR A 192 -24.75 -11.11 8.08
N GLN A 193 -23.68 -10.80 8.81
CA GLN A 193 -22.97 -11.76 9.65
C GLN A 193 -22.87 -11.22 11.08
N ARG A 194 -23.09 -12.08 12.06
CA ARG A 194 -22.83 -11.78 13.46
C ARG A 194 -21.57 -12.55 13.87
N SER A 195 -20.49 -11.83 14.16
CA SER A 195 -19.27 -12.43 14.70
C SER A 195 -19.11 -12.06 16.18
N ALA A 196 -18.88 -13.07 17.03
CA ALA A 196 -18.51 -12.84 18.43
C ALA A 196 -17.15 -12.12 18.56
N ASP A 197 -16.28 -12.28 17.56
CA ASP A 197 -14.92 -11.73 17.57
C ASP A 197 -14.92 -10.19 17.56
N TRP A 198 -15.90 -9.55 16.90
CA TRP A 198 -15.98 -8.09 16.86
C TRP A 198 -16.36 -7.49 18.22
N ARG A 199 -17.26 -8.14 18.96
CA ARG A 199 -17.63 -7.69 20.31
C ARG A 199 -16.44 -7.77 21.26
N GLN A 200 -15.73 -8.89 21.22
CA GLN A 200 -14.52 -9.09 22.00
C GLN A 200 -13.44 -8.05 21.62
N GLN A 201 -13.27 -7.76 20.33
CA GLN A 201 -12.37 -6.70 19.87
C GLN A 201 -12.75 -5.33 20.43
N ILE A 202 -14.03 -4.99 20.46
CA ILE A 202 -14.51 -3.72 21.01
C ILE A 202 -14.32 -3.64 22.51
N GLU A 203 -14.61 -4.71 23.24
CA GLU A 203 -14.34 -4.79 24.69
C GLU A 203 -12.85 -4.59 24.96
N TRP A 204 -12.00 -5.28 24.21
CA TRP A 204 -10.57 -5.10 24.31
C TRP A 204 -10.10 -3.68 24.00
N ASP A 205 -10.71 -3.02 23.02
CA ASP A 205 -10.37 -1.64 22.69
C ASP A 205 -10.79 -0.68 23.81
N LYS A 206 -11.98 -0.87 24.39
CA LYS A 206 -12.49 -0.10 25.53
C LYS A 206 -11.61 -0.25 26.77
N ASP A 207 -11.18 -1.47 27.08
CA ASP A 207 -10.25 -1.72 28.20
C ASP A 207 -8.94 -0.96 28.03
N VAL A 208 -8.42 -0.92 26.80
CA VAL A 208 -7.17 -0.20 26.48
C VAL A 208 -7.38 1.31 26.56
N ASP A 209 -8.52 1.82 26.07
CA ASP A 209 -8.87 3.23 26.18
C ASP A 209 -8.96 3.67 27.67
N GLY A 210 -9.44 2.79 28.55
CA GLY A 210 -9.50 2.99 30.00
C GLY A 210 -8.20 2.76 30.77
N ALA A 211 -7.14 2.27 30.12
CA ALA A 211 -5.87 2.00 30.79
C ALA A 211 -5.11 3.28 31.18
N ALA A 212 -4.51 3.29 32.36
CA ALA A 212 -3.76 4.43 32.87
C ALA A 212 -2.46 4.65 32.07
N GLY A 213 -2.33 5.84 31.48
CA GLY A 213 -1.12 6.32 30.83
C GLY A 213 -0.94 5.85 29.39
N THR A 214 -0.58 6.80 28.52
CA THR A 214 -0.37 6.59 27.07
C THR A 214 0.66 5.52 26.72
N GLY A 215 1.62 5.21 27.61
CA GLY A 215 2.62 4.16 27.37
C GLY A 215 2.03 2.76 27.44
N ASN A 216 1.21 2.50 28.45
CA ASN A 216 0.51 1.23 28.63
C ASN A 216 -0.51 1.01 27.50
N ARG A 217 -1.18 2.09 27.07
CA ARG A 217 -2.11 2.03 25.93
C ARG A 217 -1.42 1.58 24.65
N ILE A 218 -0.24 2.14 24.33
CA ILE A 218 0.54 1.73 23.15
C ILE A 218 0.87 0.24 23.20
N GLU A 219 1.37 -0.23 24.35
CA GLU A 219 1.77 -1.63 24.54
C GLU A 219 0.62 -2.61 24.38
N GLU A 220 -0.48 -2.36 25.10
CA GLU A 220 -1.65 -3.24 25.05
C GLU A 220 -2.32 -3.19 23.68
N ARG A 221 -2.40 -2.01 23.05
CA ARG A 221 -2.98 -1.88 21.71
C ARG A 221 -2.16 -2.62 20.66
N GLU A 222 -0.82 -2.52 20.70
CA GLU A 222 0.04 -3.28 19.79
C GLU A 222 -0.08 -4.79 20.01
N LYS A 223 -0.10 -5.24 21.28
CA LYS A 223 -0.28 -6.65 21.64
C LYS A 223 -1.62 -7.19 21.12
N ARG A 224 -2.71 -6.48 21.36
CA ARG A 224 -4.07 -6.90 20.98
C ARG A 224 -4.29 -6.82 19.46
N SER A 225 -3.69 -5.84 18.78
CA SER A 225 -3.80 -5.72 17.31
C SER A 225 -3.24 -6.92 16.53
N GLN A 226 -2.30 -7.67 17.11
CA GLN A 226 -1.74 -8.87 16.49
C GLN A 226 -2.75 -10.03 16.41
N TYR A 227 -3.76 -10.04 17.28
CA TYR A 227 -4.84 -11.04 17.25
C TYR A 227 -5.90 -10.69 16.18
N LEU A 228 -6.06 -9.41 15.86
CA LEU A 228 -7.02 -8.91 14.85
C LEU A 228 -6.64 -9.30 13.42
N ILE A 229 -5.33 -9.42 13.14
CA ILE A 229 -4.80 -9.71 11.79
C ILE A 229 -4.97 -11.19 11.41
N ARG A 230 -5.23 -12.09 12.37
CA ARG A 230 -5.25 -13.55 12.14
C ARG A 230 -6.62 -14.13 11.80
N VAL A 231 -7.69 -13.33 11.78
CA VAL A 231 -9.03 -13.83 11.42
C VAL A 231 -9.07 -14.06 9.91
N ASN A 232 -9.27 -15.32 9.51
CA ASN A 232 -9.30 -15.77 8.13
C ASN A 232 -10.54 -15.21 7.42
N ASN A 233 -10.43 -14.01 6.85
CA ASN A 233 -11.55 -13.26 6.30
C ASN A 233 -11.80 -13.65 4.84
N ALA A 234 -12.32 -14.86 4.61
CA ALA A 234 -12.73 -15.31 3.28
C ALA A 234 -13.97 -14.56 2.74
N LEU A 235 -14.65 -13.78 3.60
CA LEU A 235 -15.91 -13.09 3.28
C LEU A 235 -15.76 -11.56 3.35
N ALA A 236 -16.29 -10.87 2.32
CA ALA A 236 -16.15 -9.42 2.13
C ALA A 236 -16.67 -8.59 3.32
N PRO A 237 -17.88 -8.87 3.86
CA PRO A 237 -18.43 -8.09 4.96
C PRO A 237 -17.55 -8.17 6.21
N THR A 238 -17.06 -9.38 6.52
CA THR A 238 -16.23 -9.60 7.71
C THR A 238 -14.86 -8.95 7.56
N HIS A 239 -14.28 -9.01 6.37
CA HIS A 239 -13.05 -8.29 6.07
C HIS A 239 -13.22 -6.77 6.21
N MET A 240 -14.35 -6.23 5.74
CA MET A 240 -14.65 -4.81 5.79
C MET A 240 -14.79 -4.30 7.22
N ILE A 241 -15.59 -4.97 8.06
CA ILE A 241 -15.76 -4.59 9.46
C ILE A 241 -14.44 -4.67 10.23
N ASN A 242 -13.67 -5.74 10.02
CA ASN A 242 -12.34 -5.88 10.63
C ASN A 242 -11.40 -4.76 10.18
N THR A 243 -11.47 -4.35 8.91
CA THR A 243 -10.68 -3.25 8.36
C THR A 243 -11.05 -1.91 9.00
N ILE A 244 -12.34 -1.63 9.16
CA ILE A 244 -12.84 -0.41 9.83
C ILE A 244 -12.31 -0.36 11.27
N LEU A 245 -12.58 -1.41 12.06
CA LEU A 245 -12.20 -1.46 13.47
C LEU A 245 -10.68 -1.43 13.64
N ASN A 246 -9.93 -2.13 12.80
CA ASN A 246 -8.48 -2.06 12.84
C ASN A 246 -7.94 -0.68 12.45
N THR A 247 -8.51 -0.02 11.45
CA THR A 247 -8.10 1.35 11.07
C THR A 247 -8.32 2.33 12.21
N MET A 248 -9.45 2.23 12.93
CA MET A 248 -9.68 3.00 14.16
C MET A 248 -8.59 2.75 15.21
N VAL A 249 -8.28 1.48 15.49
CA VAL A 249 -7.19 1.10 16.41
C VAL A 249 -5.86 1.71 15.98
N GLN A 250 -5.51 1.66 14.69
CA GLN A 250 -4.27 2.24 14.19
C GLN A 250 -4.23 3.78 14.31
N ILE A 251 -5.38 4.46 14.15
CA ILE A 251 -5.50 5.91 14.35
C ILE A 251 -5.29 6.27 15.82
N LYS A 252 -5.95 5.56 16.75
CA LYS A 252 -5.74 5.74 18.20
C LYS A 252 -4.30 5.49 18.60
N LEU A 253 -3.68 4.45 18.04
CA LEU A 253 -2.27 4.14 18.27
C LEU A 253 -1.36 5.27 17.80
N ALA A 254 -1.65 5.89 16.64
CA ALA A 254 -0.92 7.04 16.15
C ALA A 254 -1.06 8.26 17.08
N ALA A 255 -2.25 8.49 17.62
CA ALA A 255 -2.51 9.58 18.55
C ALA A 255 -1.74 9.41 19.87
N ASP A 256 -1.75 8.20 20.44
CA ASP A 256 -0.96 7.89 21.63
C ASP A 256 0.54 8.02 21.37
N TRP A 257 1.02 7.55 20.21
CA TRP A 257 2.40 7.69 19.79
C TRP A 257 2.84 9.16 19.64
N ALA A 258 1.95 10.03 19.14
CA ALA A 258 2.22 11.46 18.99
C ALA A 258 2.47 12.17 20.32
N LYS A 259 1.97 11.62 21.44
CA LYS A 259 2.21 12.14 22.80
C LYS A 259 3.57 11.72 23.38
N LYS A 260 4.39 10.94 22.65
CA LYS A 260 5.68 10.41 23.16
C LYS A 260 6.89 11.16 22.61
N ASP A 261 7.86 11.39 23.49
CA ASP A 261 9.14 11.99 23.13
C ASP A 261 10.14 10.98 22.53
N ALA A 262 11.16 11.49 21.84
CA ALA A 262 12.16 10.66 21.18
C ALA A 262 12.93 9.71 22.13
N SER A 263 13.08 10.07 23.41
CA SER A 263 13.76 9.25 24.42
C SER A 263 12.93 8.02 24.76
N TRP A 264 11.65 8.22 25.10
CA TRP A 264 10.71 7.14 25.36
C TRP A 264 10.60 6.19 24.17
N ILE A 265 10.48 6.74 22.95
CA ILE A 265 10.39 5.98 21.70
C ILE A 265 11.61 5.08 21.50
N LYS A 266 12.80 5.61 21.76
CA LYS A 266 14.06 4.85 21.66
C LYS A 266 14.12 3.73 22.69
N GLN A 267 13.74 4.00 23.94
CA GLN A 267 13.72 3.01 25.01
C GLN A 267 12.71 1.90 24.72
N TYR A 268 11.49 2.28 24.32
CA TYR A 268 10.44 1.37 23.90
C TYR A 268 10.90 0.44 22.78
N ASN A 269 11.43 0.98 21.69
CA ASN A 269 11.89 0.18 20.56
C ASN A 269 13.03 -0.77 20.92
N ASN A 270 13.94 -0.36 21.81
CA ASN A 270 15.01 -1.24 22.29
C ASN A 270 14.46 -2.40 23.12
N ARG A 271 13.56 -2.11 24.06
CA ARG A 271 12.91 -3.13 24.90
C ARG A 271 12.10 -4.10 24.05
N MET A 272 11.30 -3.58 23.11
CA MET A 272 10.47 -4.41 22.23
C MET A 272 11.29 -5.23 21.25
N PHE A 273 12.45 -4.73 20.79
CA PHE A 273 13.38 -5.53 20.00
C PHE A 273 13.92 -6.72 20.81
N GLU A 274 14.35 -6.47 22.06
CA GLU A 274 14.86 -7.53 22.94
C GLU A 274 13.79 -8.59 23.25
N LEU A 275 12.53 -8.17 23.43
CA LEU A 275 11.42 -9.09 23.66
C LEU A 275 11.01 -9.86 22.40
N ARG A 276 10.78 -9.15 21.28
CA ARG A 276 10.20 -9.76 20.06
C ARG A 276 11.22 -10.52 19.23
N CYS A 277 12.51 -10.19 19.33
CA CYS A 277 13.60 -10.86 18.62
C CYS A 277 14.46 -11.73 19.56
N ALA A 278 13.98 -12.05 20.77
CA ALA A 278 14.73 -12.80 21.78
C ALA A 278 15.35 -14.10 21.25
N GLU A 279 14.56 -14.91 20.52
CA GLU A 279 15.02 -16.18 19.95
C GLU A 279 16.02 -15.99 18.81
N GLU A 280 15.82 -14.99 17.95
CA GLU A 280 16.79 -14.65 16.89
C GLU A 280 18.13 -14.22 17.50
N VAL A 281 18.09 -13.40 18.56
CA VAL A 281 19.28 -12.94 19.28
C VAL A 281 19.99 -14.12 19.95
N LYS A 282 19.25 -15.02 20.60
CA LYS A 282 19.78 -16.23 21.24
C LYS A 282 20.46 -17.16 20.22
N SER A 283 19.81 -17.39 19.09
CA SER A 283 20.34 -18.19 17.98
C SER A 283 21.62 -17.58 17.40
N ALA A 284 21.60 -16.28 17.09
CA ALA A 284 22.77 -15.58 16.55
C ALA A 284 23.95 -15.58 17.52
N LYS A 285 23.70 -15.48 18.84
CA LYS A 285 24.74 -15.54 19.87
C LYS A 285 25.42 -16.91 19.94
N GLY A 286 24.67 -17.99 19.66
CA GLY A 286 25.21 -19.36 19.62
C GLY A 286 25.99 -19.68 18.35
N LEU A 287 25.67 -19.02 17.23
CA LEU A 287 26.25 -19.31 15.91
C LEU A 287 27.41 -18.38 15.50
N LEU A 288 27.44 -17.14 16.00
CA LEU A 288 28.40 -16.12 15.59
C LEU A 288 29.49 -15.90 16.64
N GLY A 289 30.73 -15.71 16.19
CA GLY A 289 31.80 -15.22 17.06
C GLY A 289 31.51 -13.81 17.58
N GLU A 290 32.10 -13.42 18.72
CA GLU A 290 31.75 -12.20 19.46
C GLU A 290 31.77 -10.92 18.60
N GLY A 291 32.81 -10.71 17.78
CA GLY A 291 32.92 -9.56 16.89
C GLY A 291 31.87 -9.53 15.78
N GLN A 292 31.47 -10.69 15.27
CA GLN A 292 30.41 -10.82 14.26
C GLN A 292 29.02 -10.63 14.88
N PHE A 293 28.80 -11.19 16.06
CA PHE A 293 27.57 -11.03 16.82
C PHE A 293 27.28 -9.55 17.12
N ARG A 294 28.26 -8.76 17.56
CA ARG A 294 28.08 -7.31 17.80
C ARG A 294 27.64 -6.57 16.53
N LYS A 295 28.26 -6.87 15.38
CA LYS A 295 27.88 -6.29 14.07
C LYS A 295 26.47 -6.70 13.66
N TRP A 296 26.15 -7.98 13.79
CA TRP A 296 24.82 -8.52 13.49
C TRP A 296 23.75 -7.86 14.37
N MET A 297 23.99 -7.75 15.68
CA MET A 297 23.04 -7.18 16.64
C MET A 297 22.72 -5.71 16.31
N ALA A 298 23.74 -4.91 15.97
CA ALA A 298 23.53 -3.52 15.54
C ALA A 298 22.71 -3.42 14.24
N ALA A 299 22.96 -4.32 13.28
CA ALA A 299 22.22 -4.37 12.02
C ALA A 299 20.77 -4.84 12.23
N ALA A 300 20.55 -5.88 13.04
CA ALA A 300 19.23 -6.41 13.38
C ALA A 300 18.37 -5.36 14.10
N ARG A 301 18.93 -4.68 15.11
CA ARG A 301 18.24 -3.59 15.80
C ARG A 301 17.88 -2.45 14.83
N ARG A 302 18.79 -2.07 13.93
CA ARG A 302 18.51 -1.04 12.92
C ARG A 302 17.36 -1.45 12.00
N LYS A 303 17.37 -2.69 11.48
CA LYS A 303 16.30 -3.23 10.64
C LYS A 303 14.95 -3.24 11.37
N TYR A 304 14.94 -3.65 12.64
CA TYR A 304 13.75 -3.63 13.48
C TYR A 304 13.18 -2.21 13.61
N VAL A 305 14.02 -1.24 13.98
CA VAL A 305 13.62 0.17 14.14
C VAL A 305 13.12 0.74 12.81
N GLU A 306 13.75 0.40 11.69
CA GLU A 306 13.30 0.83 10.37
C GLU A 306 11.91 0.29 10.03
N ARG A 307 11.63 -0.98 10.31
CA ARG A 307 10.30 -1.59 10.11
C ARG A 307 9.24 -0.89 10.97
N VAL A 308 9.49 -0.75 12.27
CA VAL A 308 8.57 -0.06 13.20
C VAL A 308 8.34 1.39 12.77
N SER A 309 9.38 2.08 12.31
CA SER A 309 9.27 3.45 11.78
C SER A 309 8.38 3.51 10.53
N LYS A 310 8.46 2.54 9.62
CA LYS A 310 7.58 2.45 8.44
C LYS A 310 6.12 2.23 8.84
N GLU A 311 5.87 1.34 9.79
CA GLU A 311 4.52 1.09 10.34
C GLU A 311 3.95 2.35 11.00
N ASN A 312 4.70 2.97 11.92
CA ASN A 312 4.29 4.22 12.58
C ASN A 312 4.08 5.37 11.59
N SER A 313 4.93 5.48 10.56
CA SER A 313 4.72 6.49 9.50
C SER A 313 3.38 6.29 8.79
N ALA A 314 3.02 5.04 8.49
CA ALA A 314 1.75 4.72 7.83
C ALA A 314 0.56 5.06 8.73
N ARG A 315 0.63 4.73 10.03
CA ARG A 315 -0.38 5.08 11.05
C ARG A 315 -0.59 6.60 11.12
N VAL A 316 0.50 7.37 11.16
CA VAL A 316 0.46 8.84 11.20
C VAL A 316 -0.16 9.43 9.94
N TRP A 317 0.13 8.87 8.75
CA TRP A 317 -0.52 9.33 7.52
C TRP A 317 -2.02 9.07 7.53
N THR A 318 -2.45 7.88 7.94
CA THR A 318 -3.88 7.55 8.07
C THR A 318 -4.58 8.44 9.09
N MET A 319 -3.94 8.74 10.24
CA MET A 319 -4.48 9.71 11.20
C MET A 319 -4.63 11.11 10.60
N LYS A 320 -3.63 11.60 9.86
CA LYS A 320 -3.71 12.90 9.17
C LYS A 320 -4.84 12.93 8.15
N LEU A 321 -4.98 11.87 7.36
CA LEU A 321 -6.10 11.73 6.43
C LEU A 321 -7.43 11.75 7.15
N TYR A 322 -7.56 11.02 8.26
CA TYR A 322 -8.79 10.98 9.05
C TYR A 322 -9.15 12.36 9.61
N LEU A 323 -8.16 13.10 10.12
CA LEU A 323 -8.37 14.46 10.62
C LEU A 323 -8.81 15.45 9.53
N GLU A 324 -8.38 15.26 8.28
CA GLU A 324 -8.78 16.12 7.15
C GLU A 324 -10.11 15.69 6.51
N TYR A 325 -10.27 14.39 6.24
CA TYR A 325 -11.36 13.84 5.41
C TYR A 325 -12.47 13.15 6.20
N GLY A 326 -12.25 12.82 7.48
CA GLY A 326 -13.23 12.18 8.34
C GLY A 326 -13.44 10.68 8.08
N SER A 327 -14.66 10.21 8.35
CA SER A 327 -15.06 8.79 8.37
C SER A 327 -14.85 8.04 7.05
N ILE A 328 -14.75 8.73 5.91
CA ILE A 328 -14.45 8.08 4.63
C ILE A 328 -13.11 7.34 4.62
N VAL A 329 -12.16 7.74 5.48
CA VAL A 329 -10.90 7.03 5.65
C VAL A 329 -11.10 5.62 6.22
N LEU A 330 -12.17 5.41 6.99
CA LEU A 330 -12.54 4.10 7.52
C LEU A 330 -13.23 3.22 6.48
N LEU A 331 -13.88 3.83 5.47
CA LEU A 331 -14.61 3.13 4.41
C LEU A 331 -13.72 2.53 3.33
N ASP A 332 -12.47 2.98 3.21
CA ASP A 332 -11.56 2.53 2.16
C ASP A 332 -10.37 1.79 2.78
N PRO A 333 -10.23 0.48 2.48
CA PRO A 333 -9.19 -0.37 3.05
C PRO A 333 -7.78 0.07 2.70
N LEU A 334 -7.56 0.83 1.61
CA LEU A 334 -6.23 1.32 1.22
C LEU A 334 -5.61 2.21 2.32
N TRP A 335 -6.47 2.79 3.18
CA TRP A 335 -6.02 3.59 4.31
C TRP A 335 -5.70 2.79 5.55
N ASN A 336 -6.04 1.50 5.60
CA ASN A 336 -5.68 0.62 6.71
C ASN A 336 -4.16 0.41 6.76
N PRO A 337 -3.46 0.90 7.81
CA PRO A 337 -2.00 0.82 7.89
C PRO A 337 -1.42 -0.59 7.96
N THR A 338 -2.19 -1.59 8.41
CA THR A 338 -1.69 -2.96 8.54
C THR A 338 -1.89 -3.77 7.27
N ALA A 339 -2.92 -3.46 6.48
CA ALA A 339 -3.17 -4.10 5.19
C ALA A 339 -2.40 -3.41 4.05
N PHE A 340 -2.40 -2.07 4.06
CA PHE A 340 -1.83 -1.22 3.00
C PHE A 340 -0.87 -0.18 3.60
N GLY A 341 0.16 -0.69 4.30
CA GLY A 341 1.19 0.11 4.94
C GLY A 341 2.13 0.81 3.96
N ARG A 342 3.11 1.56 4.50
CA ARG A 342 4.06 2.35 3.69
C ARG A 342 4.84 1.55 2.63
N GLY A 343 5.04 0.24 2.84
CA GLY A 343 5.69 -0.64 1.86
C GLY A 343 4.85 -0.95 0.63
N ASN A 344 3.52 -0.82 0.72
CA ASN A 344 2.56 -1.09 -0.35
C ASN A 344 2.13 0.19 -1.08
N ARG A 345 2.80 1.31 -0.79
CA ARG A 345 2.55 2.62 -1.37
C ARG A 345 3.69 3.01 -2.29
N THR A 346 3.42 3.87 -3.26
CA THR A 346 4.44 4.39 -4.15
C THR A 346 5.55 5.10 -3.36
N HIS A 347 6.79 5.02 -3.86
CA HIS A 347 7.98 5.58 -3.16
C HIS A 347 7.79 7.05 -2.74
N ASP A 348 7.09 7.83 -3.55
CA ASP A 348 6.88 9.26 -3.34
C ASP A 348 5.54 9.60 -2.66
N PHE A 349 4.74 8.59 -2.26
CA PHE A 349 3.40 8.77 -1.71
C PHE A 349 3.35 9.75 -0.53
N GLY A 350 4.28 9.63 0.43
CA GLY A 350 4.28 10.52 1.60
C GLY A 350 4.53 11.99 1.26
N SER A 351 5.42 12.26 0.29
CA SER A 351 5.68 13.61 -0.21
C SER A 351 4.49 14.15 -0.98
N TYR A 352 3.88 13.31 -1.81
CA TYR A 352 2.66 13.62 -2.54
C TYR A 352 1.47 13.91 -1.60
N MET A 353 1.27 13.09 -0.56
CA MET A 353 0.24 13.27 0.44
C MET A 353 0.39 14.61 1.17
N ASN A 354 1.60 14.97 1.58
CA ASN A 354 1.85 16.27 2.19
C ASN A 354 1.59 17.42 1.21
N HIS A 355 1.95 17.27 -0.07
CA HIS A 355 1.62 18.26 -1.09
C HIS A 355 0.11 18.42 -1.23
N HIS A 356 -0.61 17.31 -1.41
CA HIS A 356 -2.07 17.25 -1.50
C HIS A 356 -2.78 17.97 -0.34
N LEU A 357 -2.36 17.71 0.90
CA LEU A 357 -2.94 18.36 2.08
C LEU A 357 -2.64 19.87 2.13
N GLN A 358 -1.57 20.33 1.49
CA GLN A 358 -1.20 21.76 1.40
C GLN A 358 -1.85 22.47 0.22
N THR A 359 -2.20 21.74 -0.84
CA THR A 359 -2.76 22.28 -2.09
C THR A 359 -4.08 21.59 -2.45
N PRO A 360 -5.13 21.69 -1.61
CA PRO A 360 -6.37 20.93 -1.81
C PRO A 360 -7.10 21.27 -3.12
N ILE A 361 -7.90 20.32 -3.64
CA ILE A 361 -8.73 20.55 -4.84
C ILE A 361 -9.86 21.44 -4.39
N LEU A 362 -10.08 22.54 -5.12
CA LEU A 362 -11.07 23.54 -4.75
C LEU A 362 -12.30 23.43 -5.64
N LYS A 363 -13.50 23.54 -5.07
CA LYS A 363 -14.75 23.80 -5.81
C LYS A 363 -15.22 25.21 -5.54
N ARG A 364 -16.04 25.76 -6.45
CA ARG A 364 -16.72 27.03 -6.20
C ARG A 364 -17.63 26.85 -4.99
N ALA A 365 -17.54 27.76 -4.02
CA ALA A 365 -18.34 27.66 -2.81
C ALA A 365 -19.80 27.99 -3.11
N THR A 366 -20.71 27.14 -2.62
CA THR A 366 -22.15 27.46 -2.63
C THR A 366 -22.50 28.44 -1.51
N VAL A 367 -23.71 29.01 -1.54
CA VAL A 367 -24.20 29.89 -0.46
C VAL A 367 -24.18 29.15 0.89
N ASP A 368 -24.58 27.88 0.89
CA ASP A 368 -24.54 27.01 2.06
C ASP A 368 -23.11 26.79 2.57
N ASP A 369 -22.15 26.57 1.68
CA ASP A 369 -20.74 26.39 2.07
C ASP A 369 -20.18 27.65 2.73
N ILE A 370 -20.52 28.83 2.19
CA ILE A 370 -20.07 30.13 2.71
C ILE A 370 -20.60 30.35 4.13
N SER A 371 -21.86 30.00 4.37
CA SER A 371 -22.48 30.12 5.69
C SER A 371 -21.93 29.11 6.69
N ARG A 372 -21.75 27.84 6.28
CA ARG A 372 -21.38 26.75 7.19
C ARG A 372 -19.88 26.68 7.49
N TYR A 373 -19.03 27.12 6.56
CA TYR A 373 -17.58 26.97 6.65
C TYR A 373 -16.81 28.28 6.35
N PRO A 374 -17.13 29.41 6.99
CA PRO A 374 -16.54 30.70 6.66
C PRO A 374 -15.01 30.73 6.80
N GLY A 375 -14.45 29.99 7.78
CA GLY A 375 -13.01 29.91 8.03
C GLY A 375 -12.23 29.00 7.06
N LYS A 376 -12.90 28.40 6.07
CA LYS A 376 -12.32 27.44 5.11
C LYS A 376 -12.37 27.93 3.66
N LEU A 377 -12.89 29.13 3.46
CA LEU A 377 -13.01 29.73 2.14
C LEU A 377 -11.66 30.28 1.66
N VAL A 378 -11.42 30.16 0.36
CA VAL A 378 -10.26 30.69 -0.34
C VAL A 378 -10.76 31.67 -1.40
N ASP A 379 -10.22 32.89 -1.40
CA ASP A 379 -10.46 33.86 -2.46
C ASP A 379 -9.59 33.53 -3.67
N LYS A 380 -10.22 33.27 -4.82
CA LYS A 380 -9.53 33.00 -6.08
C LYS A 380 -10.36 33.52 -7.24
N GLU A 381 -9.71 34.30 -8.12
CA GLU A 381 -10.32 34.84 -9.35
C GLU A 381 -11.62 35.61 -9.08
N GLY A 382 -11.64 36.42 -8.01
CA GLY A 382 -12.81 37.21 -7.63
C GLY A 382 -14.01 36.39 -7.14
N SER A 383 -13.85 35.08 -6.90
CA SER A 383 -14.87 34.19 -6.35
C SER A 383 -14.41 33.52 -5.06
N LYS A 384 -15.36 33.08 -4.23
CA LYS A 384 -15.11 32.24 -3.06
C LYS A 384 -15.05 30.77 -3.48
N TRP A 385 -14.02 30.08 -3.02
CA TRP A 385 -13.78 28.66 -3.24
C TRP A 385 -13.63 27.93 -1.92
N ILE A 386 -13.83 26.62 -1.91
CA ILE A 386 -13.69 25.77 -0.72
C ILE A 386 -13.09 24.42 -1.14
N PRO A 387 -12.30 23.74 -0.29
CA PRO A 387 -11.83 22.41 -0.63
C PRO A 387 -13.00 21.46 -0.93
N PHE A 388 -12.83 20.63 -1.96
CA PHE A 388 -13.91 19.84 -2.57
C PHE A 388 -14.61 18.93 -1.56
N HIS A 389 -13.84 18.39 -0.61
CA HIS A 389 -14.30 17.46 0.42
C HIS A 389 -15.20 18.09 1.49
N TYR A 390 -15.24 19.43 1.63
CA TYR A 390 -16.13 20.07 2.59
C TYR A 390 -17.61 19.82 2.24
N GLY A 391 -18.40 19.59 3.28
CA GLY A 391 -19.81 19.22 3.18
C GLY A 391 -20.07 17.71 3.05
N ASN A 392 -19.01 16.87 3.01
CA ASN A 392 -19.18 15.42 2.86
C ASN A 392 -19.27 14.64 4.18
N ASN A 393 -18.76 15.19 5.29
CA ASN A 393 -18.59 14.46 6.55
C ASN A 393 -19.88 13.80 7.03
N LYS A 394 -21.00 14.54 7.07
CA LYS A 394 -22.30 13.99 7.51
C LYS A 394 -22.81 12.85 6.64
N ASP A 395 -22.52 12.89 5.34
CA ASP A 395 -22.97 11.85 4.41
C ASP A 395 -22.08 10.62 4.54
N ASN A 396 -20.77 10.81 4.68
CA ASN A 396 -19.81 9.74 4.92
C ASN A 396 -20.07 9.03 6.26
N ASP A 397 -20.37 9.78 7.33
CA ASP A 397 -20.71 9.23 8.64
C ASP A 397 -21.98 8.38 8.55
N TYR A 398 -23.03 8.92 7.90
CA TYR A 398 -24.28 8.19 7.67
C TYR A 398 -24.04 6.89 6.89
N VAL A 399 -23.28 6.97 5.80
CA VAL A 399 -22.93 5.81 4.97
C VAL A 399 -22.16 4.75 5.76
N LEU A 400 -21.15 5.14 6.54
CA LEU A 400 -20.37 4.23 7.37
C LEU A 400 -21.25 3.49 8.38
N LEU A 401 -22.11 4.23 9.09
CA LEU A 401 -22.95 3.65 10.13
C LEU A 401 -24.03 2.74 9.55
N GLU A 402 -24.68 3.12 8.45
CA GLU A 402 -25.66 2.26 7.77
C GLU A 402 -25.01 1.00 7.19
N LEU A 403 -23.81 1.12 6.61
CA LEU A 403 -23.06 -0.05 6.12
C LEU A 403 -22.72 -1.02 7.26
N VAL A 404 -22.23 -0.51 8.38
CA VAL A 404 -21.88 -1.33 9.55
C VAL A 404 -23.13 -1.96 10.14
N ARG A 405 -24.21 -1.19 10.31
CA ARG A 405 -25.49 -1.69 10.82
C ARG A 405 -26.01 -2.81 9.92
N PHE A 406 -25.96 -2.63 8.61
CA PHE A 406 -26.36 -3.65 7.64
C PHE A 406 -25.49 -4.90 7.71
N MET A 407 -24.16 -4.77 7.71
CA MET A 407 -23.25 -5.93 7.67
C MET A 407 -23.26 -6.73 8.97
N THR A 408 -23.42 -6.06 10.11
CA THR A 408 -23.29 -6.68 11.44
C THR A 408 -24.62 -7.05 12.07
N GLY A 409 -25.68 -6.27 11.83
CA GLY A 409 -26.93 -6.35 12.57
C GLY A 409 -26.75 -6.22 14.09
N ASP A 410 -25.72 -5.48 14.53
CA ASP A 410 -25.32 -5.31 15.93
C ASP A 410 -25.07 -3.84 16.31
N ASP A 411 -26.01 -3.27 17.05
CA ASP A 411 -25.96 -1.86 17.47
C ASP A 411 -24.78 -1.54 18.37
N MET A 412 -24.20 -2.51 19.09
CA MET A 412 -23.01 -2.25 19.91
C MET A 412 -21.79 -1.85 19.06
N ILE A 413 -21.67 -2.42 17.87
CA ILE A 413 -20.58 -2.10 16.93
C ILE A 413 -20.80 -0.70 16.38
N VAL A 414 -22.03 -0.42 15.94
CA VAL A 414 -22.44 0.90 15.44
C VAL A 414 -22.15 1.98 16.49
N MET A 415 -22.63 1.80 17.73
CA MET A 415 -22.40 2.74 18.84
C MET A 415 -20.93 2.96 19.15
N HIS A 416 -20.09 1.93 19.04
CA HIS A 416 -18.65 2.09 19.28
C HIS A 416 -18.00 2.97 18.20
N ILE A 417 -18.39 2.79 16.94
CA ILE A 417 -17.93 3.63 15.83
C ILE A 417 -18.47 5.06 15.98
N GLU A 418 -19.75 5.24 16.34
CA GLU A 418 -20.33 6.56 16.60
C GLU A 418 -19.55 7.35 17.66
N LYS A 419 -19.19 6.71 18.78
CA LYS A 419 -18.34 7.32 19.82
C LYS A 419 -16.96 7.70 19.31
N PHE A 420 -16.38 6.91 18.41
CA PHE A 420 -15.12 7.26 17.77
C PHE A 420 -15.26 8.50 16.87
N LEU A 421 -16.33 8.58 16.08
CA LEU A 421 -16.60 9.71 15.19
C LEU A 421 -16.89 11.01 15.96
N ALA A 422 -17.54 10.92 17.12
CA ALA A 422 -17.78 12.05 18.02
C ALA A 422 -16.48 12.64 18.62
N GLY A 423 -15.35 11.94 18.51
CA GLY A 423 -14.07 12.35 19.09
C GLY A 423 -13.86 11.89 20.54
N ASP A 424 -14.88 11.31 21.17
CA ASP A 424 -14.88 10.85 22.57
C ASP A 424 -13.75 9.84 22.87
N LEU A 425 -13.27 9.13 21.84
CA LEU A 425 -12.24 8.09 21.96
C LEU A 425 -10.84 8.54 21.49
N MET A 426 -10.66 9.82 21.14
CA MET A 426 -9.37 10.42 20.75
C MET A 426 -8.83 11.39 21.82
N THR A 427 -9.69 11.84 22.73
CA THR A 427 -9.35 12.72 23.85
C THR A 427 -9.55 12.02 25.18
N THR A 428 -8.51 11.33 25.66
CA THR A 428 -8.35 11.11 27.09
C THR A 428 -6.94 11.58 27.46
N GLU A 429 -6.96 12.72 28.16
CA GLU A 429 -5.92 13.52 28.84
C GLU A 429 -4.53 13.57 28.20
#